data_AF-A0A3P1Z9X1-F1
#
_entry.id   AF-A0A3P1Z9X1-F1
#
_cell.length_a   1.000
_cell.length_b   1.000
_cell.length_c   1.000
_cell.angle_alpha   90.00
_cell.angle_beta   90.00
_cell.angle_gamma   90.00
#
_symmetry.space_group_name_H-M   'P 1'
#
loop_
_entity.id
_entity.type
_entity.pdbx_description
1 polymer ?
#
loop_
_entity_poly.entity_id
_entity_poly.type
_entity_poly.pdbx_seq_one_letter_code
_entity_poly.pdbx_strand_id
1 'polypeptide(L)'
;MDNRKKRHILLPVAVLVAGSLYYLYDPELGAWFPQCHLRTWTGYSCPTCGAQRALHDLLHGHVAEAVAHNLLLPVAVVLLLLYVGSGRWERLAPLRKMLQSRVALVLYGVCVLLWWVLRNILRI
;
A
#
# COMPACT_ATOMS: atom_id res chain seq x y z
N MET A 1 25.49 -8.27 -21.72
CA MET A 1 24.45 -7.30 -21.27
C MET A 1 24.53 -7.13 -19.76
N ASP A 2 24.81 -5.91 -19.30
CA ASP A 2 24.98 -5.52 -17.89
C ASP A 2 23.77 -5.92 -17.00
N ASN A 3 24.04 -6.52 -15.85
CA ASN A 3 23.03 -6.89 -14.84
C ASN A 3 22.19 -5.70 -14.38
N ARG A 4 22.73 -4.47 -14.41
CA ARG A 4 21.94 -3.26 -14.14
C ARG A 4 20.86 -3.05 -15.20
N LYS A 5 21.18 -3.17 -16.49
CA LYS A 5 20.19 -3.02 -17.58
C LYS A 5 19.09 -4.07 -17.48
N LYS A 6 19.41 -5.32 -17.13
CA LYS A 6 18.41 -6.36 -16.87
C LYS A 6 17.47 -5.97 -15.72
N ARG A 7 18.01 -5.48 -14.60
CA ARG A 7 17.21 -5.06 -13.44
C ARG A 7 16.32 -3.86 -13.73
N HIS A 8 16.79 -2.90 -14.55
CA HIS A 8 15.99 -1.74 -14.95
C HIS A 8 14.79 -2.09 -15.84
N ILE A 9 14.79 -3.25 -16.50
CA ILE A 9 13.69 -3.71 -17.36
C ILE A 9 12.82 -4.75 -16.63
N LEU A 10 13.43 -5.73 -15.96
CA LEU A 10 12.71 -6.81 -15.30
C LEU A 10 11.84 -6.33 -14.13
N LEU A 11 12.30 -5.32 -13.39
CA LEU A 11 11.61 -4.82 -12.20
C LEU A 11 10.29 -4.08 -12.52
N PRO A 12 10.24 -3.12 -13.47
CA PRO A 12 8.96 -2.52 -13.87
C PRO A 12 8.03 -3.52 -14.56
N VAL A 13 8.57 -4.46 -15.37
CA VAL A 13 7.75 -5.53 -15.96
C VAL A 13 7.12 -6.42 -14.89
N ALA A 14 7.89 -6.82 -13.87
CA ALA A 14 7.36 -7.60 -12.75
C ALA A 14 6.30 -6.83 -11.95
N VAL A 15 6.50 -5.53 -11.71
CA VAL A 15 5.51 -4.66 -11.05
C VAL A 15 4.23 -4.54 -11.87
N LEU A 16 4.35 -4.36 -13.19
CA LEU A 16 3.19 -4.29 -14.09
C LEU A 16 2.42 -5.61 -14.10
N VAL A 17 3.10 -6.74 -14.28
CA VAL A 17 2.48 -8.06 -14.27
C VAL A 17 1.80 -8.34 -12.93
N ALA A 18 2.48 -8.07 -11.81
CA ALA A 18 1.89 -8.23 -10.47
C ALA A 18 0.69 -7.31 -10.27
N GLY A 19 0.77 -6.04 -10.69
CA GLY A 19 -0.33 -5.09 -10.60
C GLY A 19 -1.53 -5.46 -11.47
N SER A 20 -1.30 -5.95 -12.69
CA SER A 20 -2.36 -6.43 -13.58
C SER A 20 -3.05 -7.68 -13.04
N LEU A 21 -2.29 -8.63 -12.52
CA LEU A 21 -2.86 -9.80 -11.83
C LEU A 21 -3.67 -9.35 -10.61
N TYR A 22 -3.14 -8.40 -9.83
CA TYR A 22 -3.84 -7.88 -8.67
C TYR A 22 -5.11 -7.10 -9.02
N TYR A 23 -5.17 -6.46 -10.19
CA TYR A 23 -6.37 -5.80 -10.70
C TYR A 23 -7.43 -6.80 -11.18
N LEU A 24 -7.02 -7.89 -11.82
CA LEU A 24 -7.95 -8.85 -12.43
C LEU A 24 -8.52 -9.86 -11.43
N TYR A 25 -7.80 -10.14 -10.34
CA TYR A 25 -8.20 -11.14 -9.36
C TYR A 25 -8.58 -10.47 -8.04
N ASP A 26 -9.85 -10.64 -7.68
CA ASP A 26 -10.40 -10.09 -6.44
C ASP A 26 -9.81 -10.80 -5.20
N PRO A 27 -9.11 -10.07 -4.30
CA PRO A 27 -8.56 -10.62 -3.07
C PRO A 27 -9.62 -11.02 -2.05
N GLU A 28 -10.88 -10.61 -2.20
CA GLU A 28 -11.99 -11.01 -1.33
C GLU A 28 -12.65 -12.33 -1.79
N LEU A 29 -12.64 -12.63 -3.09
CA LEU A 29 -13.35 -13.77 -3.68
C LEU A 29 -12.45 -14.96 -4.05
N GLY A 30 -11.13 -14.75 -4.18
CA GLY A 30 -10.22 -15.77 -4.70
C GLY A 30 -9.61 -16.71 -3.65
N ALA A 31 -9.75 -18.03 -3.84
CA ALA A 31 -9.00 -19.07 -3.12
C ALA A 31 -7.46 -18.94 -3.23
N TRP A 32 -6.99 -18.08 -4.14
CA TRP A 32 -5.59 -17.87 -4.50
C TRP A 32 -4.94 -16.70 -3.74
N PHE A 33 -5.75 -15.85 -3.08
CA PHE A 33 -5.22 -14.81 -2.20
C PHE A 33 -5.11 -15.34 -0.76
N PRO A 34 -4.01 -15.02 -0.06
CA PRO A 34 -3.83 -15.48 1.31
C PRO A 34 -4.95 -14.92 2.20
N GLN A 35 -5.84 -15.81 2.64
CA GLN A 35 -6.86 -15.51 3.63
C GLN A 35 -6.17 -14.99 4.91
N CYS A 36 -6.77 -13.98 5.55
CA CYS A 36 -6.24 -13.41 6.78
C CYS A 36 -6.49 -14.38 7.94
N HIS A 37 -5.53 -15.27 8.22
CA HIS A 37 -5.61 -16.24 9.32
C HIS A 37 -5.91 -15.57 10.67
N LEU A 38 -5.39 -14.35 10.89
CA LEU A 38 -5.69 -13.56 12.08
C LEU A 38 -7.19 -13.25 12.18
N ARG A 39 -7.84 -12.89 11.08
CA ARG A 39 -9.28 -12.63 11.05
C ARG A 39 -10.07 -13.91 11.26
N THR A 40 -9.62 -15.02 10.67
CA THR A 40 -10.27 -16.32 10.85
C THR A 40 -10.22 -16.80 12.31
N TRP A 41 -9.10 -16.56 13.02
CA TRP A 41 -8.92 -17.03 14.40
C TRP A 41 -9.43 -16.05 15.46
N THR A 42 -9.34 -14.74 15.21
CA THR A 42 -9.61 -13.70 16.23
C THR A 42 -10.75 -12.76 15.87
N GLY A 43 -11.25 -12.81 14.63
CA GLY A 43 -12.19 -11.82 14.09
C GLY A 43 -11.55 -10.50 13.66
N TYR A 44 -10.28 -10.24 14.01
CA TYR A 44 -9.59 -8.99 13.70
C TYR A 44 -8.84 -9.03 12.37
N SER A 45 -8.91 -7.93 11.61
CA SER A 45 -8.14 -7.81 10.37
C SER A 45 -6.73 -7.40 10.69
N CYS A 46 -5.70 -8.06 10.16
CA CYS A 46 -4.32 -7.56 10.27
C CYS A 46 -4.11 -6.32 9.35
N PRO A 47 -3.13 -5.44 9.65
CA PRO A 47 -2.94 -4.20 8.90
C PRO A 47 -2.52 -4.46 7.45
N THR A 48 -1.83 -5.58 7.21
CA THR A 48 -1.38 -6.04 5.89
C THR A 48 -2.52 -6.53 4.99
N CYS A 49 -3.48 -7.31 5.51
CA CYS A 49 -4.62 -7.75 4.71
C CYS A 49 -5.65 -6.63 4.47
N GLY A 50 -5.71 -5.62 5.35
CA GLY A 50 -6.49 -4.40 5.11
C GLY A 50 -5.84 -3.50 4.04
N ALA A 51 -4.51 -3.40 4.07
CA ALA A 51 -3.73 -2.73 3.02
C ALA A 51 -3.90 -3.37 1.64
N GLN A 52 -3.94 -4.70 1.56
CA GLN A 52 -4.21 -5.41 0.32
C GLN A 52 -5.55 -5.00 -0.29
N ARG A 53 -6.65 -5.13 0.46
CA ARG A 53 -7.99 -4.74 -0.01
C ARG A 53 -8.09 -3.27 -0.39
N ALA A 54 -7.57 -2.38 0.46
CA ALA A 54 -7.55 -0.97 0.14
C ALA A 54 -6.75 -0.65 -1.15
N LEU A 55 -5.66 -1.38 -1.43
CA LEU A 55 -4.93 -1.23 -2.69
C LEU A 55 -5.75 -1.71 -3.89
N HIS A 56 -6.47 -2.82 -3.74
CA HIS A 56 -7.34 -3.35 -4.78
C HIS A 56 -8.47 -2.37 -5.10
N ASP A 57 -9.10 -1.80 -4.08
CA ASP A 57 -10.15 -0.80 -4.23
C ASP A 57 -9.63 0.48 -4.89
N LEU A 58 -8.44 0.95 -4.50
CA LEU A 58 -7.78 2.07 -5.16
C LEU A 58 -7.51 1.81 -6.64
N LEU A 59 -7.10 0.60 -6.99
CA LEU A 59 -6.87 0.22 -8.39
C LEU A 59 -8.16 0.23 -9.22
N HIS A 60 -9.31 -0.02 -8.59
CA HIS A 60 -10.64 0.05 -9.21
C HIS A 60 -11.29 1.44 -9.10
N GLY A 61 -10.67 2.38 -8.40
CA GLY A 61 -11.21 3.74 -8.18
C GLY A 61 -12.19 3.87 -7.01
N HIS A 62 -12.34 2.82 -6.20
CA HIS A 62 -13.20 2.75 -5.03
C HIS A 62 -12.52 3.38 -3.80
N VAL A 63 -12.45 4.72 -3.77
CA VAL A 63 -11.69 5.46 -2.73
C VAL A 63 -12.34 5.34 -1.35
N ALA A 64 -13.68 5.31 -1.27
CA ALA A 64 -14.40 5.24 0.00
C ALA A 64 -14.18 3.88 0.68
N GLU A 65 -14.26 2.82 -0.12
CA GLU A 65 -13.99 1.44 0.25
C GLU A 65 -12.52 1.30 0.68
N ALA A 66 -11.59 1.87 -0.09
CA ALA A 66 -10.17 1.85 0.28
C ALA A 66 -9.90 2.52 1.64
N VAL A 67 -10.59 3.61 1.96
CA VAL A 67 -10.48 4.29 3.26
C VAL A 67 -11.07 3.43 4.38
N ALA A 68 -12.22 2.79 4.14
CA ALA A 68 -12.82 1.85 5.10
C ALA A 68 -11.88 0.66 5.37
N HIS A 69 -11.22 0.14 4.33
CA HIS A 69 -10.29 -0.97 4.46
C HIS A 69 -8.96 -0.55 5.10
N ASN A 70 -8.42 0.63 4.80
CA ASN A 70 -7.21 1.19 5.42
C ASN A 70 -7.06 2.69 5.13
N LEU A 71 -7.54 3.56 6.02
CA LEU A 71 -7.44 5.02 5.92
C LEU A 71 -6.03 5.55 5.54
N LEU A 72 -4.97 4.94 6.08
CA LEU A 72 -3.61 5.45 5.90
C LEU A 72 -2.93 4.95 4.63
N LEU A 73 -3.40 3.88 4.01
CA LEU A 73 -2.78 3.32 2.81
C LEU A 73 -2.95 4.21 1.57
N PRO A 74 -4.13 4.75 1.22
CA PRO A 74 -4.27 5.72 0.13
C PRO A 74 -3.30 6.89 0.26
N VAL A 75 -3.12 7.38 1.49
CA VAL A 75 -2.19 8.46 1.80
C VAL A 75 -0.75 8.05 1.49
N ALA A 76 -0.31 6.86 1.92
CA ALA A 76 1.03 6.36 1.58
C ALA A 76 1.23 6.16 0.08
N VAL A 77 0.23 5.65 -0.63
CA VAL A 77 0.31 5.45 -2.09
C VAL A 77 0.51 6.80 -2.79
N VAL A 78 -0.27 7.82 -2.43
CA VAL A 78 -0.13 9.18 -2.97
C VAL A 78 1.25 9.76 -2.64
N LEU A 79 1.71 9.65 -1.39
CA LEU A 79 3.03 10.13 -0.99
C LEU A 79 4.17 9.42 -1.74
N LEU A 80 4.05 8.12 -1.99
CA LEU A 80 5.02 7.35 -2.76
C LEU A 80 5.05 7.78 -4.23
N LEU A 81 3.88 7.99 -4.85
CA LEU A 81 3.79 8.49 -6.23
C LEU A 81 4.41 9.88 -6.36
N LEU A 82 4.12 10.78 -5.41
CA LEU A 82 4.72 12.11 -5.34
C LEU A 82 6.25 12.03 -5.15
N TYR A 83 6.73 11.10 -4.32
CA TYR A 83 8.17 10.87 -4.13
C TYR A 83 8.86 10.41 -5.42
N VAL A 84 8.29 9.42 -6.11
CA VAL A 84 8.84 8.93 -7.39
C VAL A 84 8.79 10.02 -8.47
N GLY A 85 7.73 10.84 -8.50
CA GLY A 85 7.60 12.00 -9.39
C GLY A 85 8.55 13.17 -9.05
N SER A 86 8.89 13.35 -7.77
CA SER A 86 9.70 14.47 -7.27
C SER A 86 11.12 14.53 -7.83
N GLY A 87 11.66 13.41 -8.34
CA GLY A 87 12.95 13.40 -9.02
C GLY A 87 12.99 14.25 -10.29
N ARG A 88 11.81 14.59 -10.85
CA ARG A 88 11.68 15.45 -12.04
C ARG A 88 11.42 16.92 -11.70
N TRP A 89 10.93 17.23 -10.50
CA TRP A 89 10.46 18.56 -10.13
C TRP A 89 11.14 19.08 -8.85
N GLU A 90 12.03 20.05 -9.00
CA GLU A 90 12.77 20.72 -7.91
C GLU A 90 11.85 21.28 -6.80
N ARG A 91 10.63 21.70 -7.16
CA ARG A 91 9.62 22.21 -6.20
C ARG A 91 9.19 21.16 -5.15
N LEU A 92 9.39 19.87 -5.42
CA LEU A 92 9.06 18.78 -4.51
C LEU A 92 10.26 18.33 -3.65
N ALA A 93 11.41 19.01 -3.72
CA ALA A 93 12.59 18.68 -2.92
C ALA A 93 12.35 18.69 -1.39
N PRO A 94 11.56 19.60 -0.80
CA PRO A 94 11.23 19.55 0.63
C PRO A 94 10.42 18.32 1.01
N LEU A 95 9.44 17.94 0.19
CA LEU A 95 8.65 16.72 0.36
C LEU A 95 9.55 15.47 0.31
N ARG A 96 10.51 15.45 -0.62
CA ARG A 96 11.48 14.36 -0.76
C ARG A 96 12.32 14.17 0.50
N LYS A 97 12.82 15.27 1.10
CA LYS A 97 13.58 15.24 2.36
C LYS A 97 12.72 14.74 3.53
N MET A 98 11.46 15.19 3.60
CA MET A 98 10.52 14.73 4.63
C MET A 98 10.26 13.23 4.52
N LEU A 99 9.98 12.72 3.31
CA LEU A 99 9.71 11.29 3.09
C LEU A 99 10.94 10.39 3.28
N GLN A 100 12.15 10.93 3.08
CA GLN A 100 13.41 10.23 3.38
C GLN A 100 13.77 10.26 4.87
N SER A 101 13.10 11.08 5.68
CA SER A 101 13.35 11.13 7.12
C SER A 101 12.92 9.81 7.76
N ARG A 102 13.86 9.14 8.43
CA ARG A 102 13.57 7.95 9.22
C ARG A 102 12.49 8.22 10.27
N VAL A 103 12.47 9.43 10.83
CA VAL A 103 11.47 9.85 11.82
C VAL A 103 10.08 9.89 11.19
N ALA A 104 9.94 10.47 9.99
CA ALA A 104 8.65 10.53 9.30
C ALA A 104 8.13 9.12 8.95
N LEU A 105 9.01 8.23 8.50
CA LEU A 105 8.65 6.84 8.19
C LEU A 105 8.22 6.07 9.45
N VAL A 106 8.94 6.23 10.56
CA VAL A 106 8.60 5.60 11.84
C VAL A 106 7.28 6.15 12.38
N LEU A 107 7.09 7.47 12.38
CA LEU A 107 5.83 8.09 12.81
C LEU A 107 4.65 7.61 11.96
N TYR A 108 4.81 7.55 10.64
CA TYR A 108 3.78 7.02 9.76
C TYR A 108 3.46 5.54 10.09
N GLY A 109 4.49 4.71 10.29
CA GLY A 109 4.30 3.31 10.71
C GLY A 109 3.58 3.18 12.05
N VAL A 110 3.93 4.03 13.04
CA VAL A 110 3.24 4.09 14.33
C VAL A 110 1.78 4.50 14.15
N CYS A 111 1.49 5.53 13.34
CA CYS A 111 0.12 5.93 13.03
C CYS A 111 -0.69 4.80 12.38
N VAL A 112 -0.08 4.02 11.47
CA VAL A 112 -0.72 2.85 10.85
C VAL A 112 -1.07 1.79 11.89
N LEU A 113 -0.14 1.50 12.81
CA LEU A 113 -0.39 0.54 13.88
C LEU A 113 -1.44 1.05 14.87
N LEU A 114 -1.42 2.33 15.24
CA LEU A 114 -2.41 2.94 16.13
C LEU A 114 -3.80 2.94 15.51
N TRP A 115 -3.92 3.34 14.25
CA TRP A 115 -5.17 3.26 13.50
C TRP A 115 -5.68 1.82 13.42
N TRP A 116 -4.77 0.88 13.18
CA TRP A 116 -5.08 -0.55 13.17
C TRP A 116 -5.61 -1.06 14.51
N VAL A 117 -5.01 -0.67 15.64
CA VAL A 117 -5.51 -1.02 16.98
C VAL A 117 -6.89 -0.40 17.18
N LEU A 118 -7.03 0.91 16.89
CA LEU A 118 -8.24 1.67 17.13
C LEU A 118 -9.43 1.11 16.34
N ARG A 119 -9.27 0.84 15.05
CA ARG A 119 -10.36 0.30 14.22
C ARG A 119 -10.82 -1.08 14.68
N ASN A 120 -9.89 -1.94 15.10
CA ASN A 120 -10.22 -3.29 15.54
C ASN A 120 -10.97 -3.25 16.87
N ILE A 121 -10.58 -2.36 17.80
CA ILE A 121 -11.30 -2.13 19.06
C ILE A 121 -12.69 -1.53 18.80
N LEU A 122 -12.78 -0.53 17.92
CA LEU A 122 -14.03 0.17 17.61
C LEU A 122 -14.93 -0.60 16.63
N ARG A 123 -14.46 -1.71 16.04
CA ARG A 123 -15.13 -2.52 15.01
C ARG A 123 -15.63 -1.70 13.81
N ILE A 124 -14.82 -0.74 13.39
CA ILE A 124 -15.00 0.09 12.18
C ILE A 124 -14.04 -0.36 11.08
#